data_AF-A0A509CMT1-F1
#
_entry.id   AF-A0A509CMT1-F1
#
_cell.length_a   1.000
_cell.length_b   1.000
_cell.length_c   1.000
_cell.angle_alpha   90.00
_cell.angle_beta   90.00
_cell.angle_gamma   90.00
#
_symmetry.space_group_name_H-M   'P 1'
#
loop_
_entity.id
_entity.type
_entity.pdbx_description
1 polymer ?
#
loop_
_entity_poly.entity_id
_entity_poly.type
_entity_poly.pdbx_seq_one_letter_code
_entity_poly.pdbx_strand_id
1 'polypeptide(L)'
;MFDLLLRHARLVDDTLTNIALQDGKIAALGDVDGPALKTIDLRGECYVSAGWIDSHVHCYPTSPIYFDEPDSIGIATGVTTVIDAGSTGADDIDDFYTLTRDATTDVYALLNVSRVGLIAQNELANMANIDADAVRQAVKRHPDFIVGLKARMSSSVVGVNGITPLERAKAMQQENGNLPLMVHIGNNPPDLDEIAERLTAGDIITHCYNGKPNRILRPDGELRASVTRALARGVRLDVGHGSASLSFAVAKRAISLGILPHTISSDIYCRNRINGPVHSLANVMSKIPRHRHVAAAGHCVRDGQCRR
;
A
#
# COMPACT_ATOMS: atom_id res chain seq x y z
N MET A 1 -14.29 21.38 26.79
CA MET A 1 -13.79 22.41 25.85
C MET A 1 -12.91 21.66 24.87
N PHE A 2 -13.14 21.84 23.57
CA PHE A 2 -12.37 21.16 22.52
C PHE A 2 -11.14 21.97 22.12
N ASP A 3 -10.15 21.33 21.51
CA ASP A 3 -9.00 22.02 20.93
C ASP A 3 -9.35 22.61 19.55
N LEU A 4 -10.02 21.80 18.72
CA LEU A 4 -10.48 22.18 17.39
C LEU A 4 -11.89 21.65 17.14
N LEU A 5 -12.77 22.51 16.63
CA LEU A 5 -14.08 22.13 16.10
C LEU A 5 -14.13 22.48 14.61
N LEU A 6 -14.22 21.46 13.76
CA LEU A 6 -14.53 21.63 12.33
C LEU A 6 -16.04 21.54 12.16
N ARG A 7 -16.67 22.58 11.60
CA ARG A 7 -18.10 22.60 11.30
C ARG A 7 -18.38 22.37 9.83
N HIS A 8 -19.49 21.71 9.53
CA HIS A 8 -19.98 21.45 8.17
C HIS A 8 -18.90 20.84 7.25
N ALA A 9 -18.12 19.89 7.77
CA ALA A 9 -17.20 19.08 6.98
C ALA A 9 -17.99 18.17 6.04
N ARG A 10 -17.65 18.17 4.75
CA ARG A 10 -18.26 17.27 3.76
C ARG A 10 -17.50 15.95 3.71
N LEU A 11 -18.16 14.84 4.02
CA LEU A 11 -17.58 13.50 3.87
C LEU A 11 -17.61 13.03 2.42
N VAL A 12 -16.93 11.92 2.13
CA VAL A 12 -16.82 11.37 0.76
C VAL A 12 -18.15 10.87 0.16
N ASP A 13 -19.16 10.64 1.00
CA ASP A 13 -20.53 10.30 0.64
C ASP A 13 -21.46 11.53 0.57
N ASP A 14 -20.88 12.73 0.58
CA ASP A 14 -21.53 14.05 0.60
C ASP A 14 -22.32 14.37 1.89
N THR A 15 -22.25 13.55 2.93
CA THR A 15 -22.82 13.87 4.25
C THR A 15 -22.08 15.05 4.88
N LEU A 16 -22.82 15.98 5.49
CA LEU A 16 -22.25 17.06 6.30
C LEU A 16 -22.18 16.65 7.77
N THR A 17 -21.04 16.88 8.40
CA THR A 17 -20.81 16.57 9.82
C THR A 17 -19.97 17.64 10.49
N ASN A 18 -20.03 17.73 11.82
CA ASN A 18 -19.01 18.41 12.62
C ASN A 18 -18.02 17.38 13.16
N ILE A 19 -16.79 17.82 13.41
CA ILE A 19 -15.68 16.99 13.92
C ILE A 19 -15.03 17.76 15.07
N ALA A 20 -15.08 17.21 16.27
CA ALA A 20 -14.46 17.80 17.45
C ALA A 20 -13.18 17.03 17.81
N LEU A 21 -12.09 17.76 18.04
CA LEU A 21 -10.80 17.21 18.47
C LEU A 21 -10.49 17.66 19.89
N GLN A 22 -9.95 16.74 20.68
CA GLN A 22 -9.47 16.98 22.03
C GLN A 22 -8.26 16.09 22.32
N ASP A 23 -7.21 16.66 22.90
CA ASP A 23 -5.97 15.98 23.30
C ASP A 23 -5.35 15.18 22.13
N GLY A 24 -5.37 15.78 20.93
CA GLY A 24 -4.85 15.17 19.70
C GLY A 24 -5.69 14.01 19.14
N LYS A 25 -6.89 13.76 19.68
CA LYS A 25 -7.79 12.68 19.25
C LYS A 25 -9.12 13.22 18.75
N ILE A 26 -9.80 12.43 17.92
CA ILE A 26 -11.20 12.69 17.56
C ILE A 26 -12.06 12.40 18.79
N ALA A 27 -12.67 13.44 19.36
CA ALA A 27 -13.50 13.35 20.56
C ALA A 27 -14.96 13.05 20.21
N ALA A 28 -15.47 13.61 19.11
CA ALA A 28 -16.83 13.40 18.64
C ALA A 28 -16.99 13.68 17.14
N LEU A 29 -17.99 13.03 16.54
CA LEU A 29 -18.44 13.20 15.16
C LEU A 29 -19.97 13.37 15.13
N GLY A 30 -20.50 14.08 14.14
CA GLY A 30 -21.93 14.28 13.94
C GLY A 30 -22.36 15.72 14.23
N ASP A 31 -23.56 15.88 14.78
CA ASP A 31 -24.06 17.19 15.23
C ASP A 31 -23.47 17.55 16.61
N VAL A 32 -22.15 17.79 16.62
CA VAL A 32 -21.42 18.23 17.81
C VAL A 32 -21.26 19.75 17.81
N ASP A 33 -21.56 20.35 18.95
CA ASP A 33 -21.30 21.76 19.22
C ASP A 33 -20.72 21.94 20.64
N GLY A 34 -20.06 23.08 20.88
CA GLY A 34 -19.48 23.40 22.16
C GLY A 34 -18.29 24.36 22.07
N PRO A 35 -17.80 24.86 23.22
CA PRO A 35 -16.64 25.74 23.25
C PRO A 35 -15.39 25.00 22.76
N ALA A 36 -14.68 25.59 21.80
CA ALA A 36 -13.42 25.11 21.27
C ALA A 36 -12.37 26.23 21.25
N LEU A 37 -11.09 25.90 21.46
CA LEU A 37 -9.98 26.86 21.34
C LEU A 37 -9.90 27.44 19.93
N LYS A 38 -10.17 26.61 18.91
CA LYS A 38 -10.31 27.02 17.51
C LYS A 38 -11.56 26.40 16.89
N THR A 39 -12.34 27.21 16.19
CA THR A 39 -13.46 26.73 15.36
C THR A 39 -13.22 27.13 13.92
N ILE A 40 -13.40 26.18 13.00
CA ILE A 40 -13.32 26.41 11.55
C ILE A 40 -14.61 25.91 10.94
N ASP A 41 -15.36 26.79 10.26
CA ASP A 41 -16.52 26.39 9.48
C ASP A 41 -16.10 26.15 8.02
N LEU A 42 -16.25 24.90 7.57
CA LEU A 42 -15.92 24.47 6.21
C LEU A 42 -17.07 24.70 5.22
N ARG A 43 -18.24 25.17 5.70
CA ARG A 43 -19.40 25.58 4.90
C ARG A 43 -19.94 24.51 3.94
N GLY A 44 -19.57 23.24 4.15
CA GLY A 44 -19.84 22.17 3.21
C GLY A 44 -19.10 22.30 1.87
N GLU A 45 -18.07 23.14 1.77
CA GLU A 45 -17.31 23.39 0.53
C GLU A 45 -16.06 22.51 0.42
N CYS A 46 -15.54 22.04 1.56
CA CYS A 46 -14.32 21.23 1.63
C CYS A 46 -14.65 19.78 2.00
N TYR A 47 -14.08 18.84 1.24
CA TYR A 47 -14.07 17.43 1.63
C TYR A 47 -13.10 17.18 2.79
N VAL A 48 -13.53 16.36 3.74
CA VAL A 48 -12.70 15.87 4.84
C VAL A 48 -12.79 14.33 4.89
N SER A 49 -11.65 13.69 5.11
CA SER A 49 -11.54 12.25 5.33
C SER A 49 -10.63 11.98 6.51
N ALA A 50 -10.44 10.70 6.84
CA ALA A 50 -9.23 10.31 7.56
C ALA A 50 -7.99 10.79 6.77
N GLY A 51 -6.89 11.03 7.50
CA GLY A 51 -5.59 11.28 6.87
C GLY A 51 -5.24 10.14 5.93
N TRP A 52 -4.72 10.47 4.74
CA TRP A 52 -4.40 9.45 3.76
C TRP A 52 -3.16 8.67 4.19
N ILE A 53 -3.16 7.38 3.86
CA ILE A 53 -2.06 6.46 4.11
C ILE A 53 -1.52 5.99 2.76
N ASP A 54 -0.26 6.28 2.46
CA ASP A 54 0.43 5.70 1.31
C ASP A 54 1.23 4.48 1.74
N SER A 55 0.69 3.29 1.46
CA SER A 55 1.26 2.02 1.93
C SER A 55 2.45 1.51 1.13
N HIS A 56 2.91 2.25 0.12
CA HIS A 56 4.05 1.87 -0.70
C HIS A 56 4.81 3.12 -1.14
N VAL A 57 5.83 3.49 -0.38
CA VAL A 57 6.76 4.57 -0.72
C VAL A 57 8.20 4.11 -0.60
N HIS A 58 9.15 4.94 -1.02
CA HIS A 58 10.56 4.80 -0.69
C HIS A 58 11.08 6.13 -0.14
N CYS A 59 11.21 6.22 1.19
CA CYS A 59 11.53 7.46 1.90
C CYS A 59 12.67 7.29 2.90
N TYR A 60 13.54 6.30 2.71
CA TYR A 60 14.81 6.23 3.40
C TYR A 60 15.81 7.17 2.72
N PRO A 61 16.20 8.31 3.34
CA PRO A 61 16.96 9.36 2.64
C PRO A 61 18.35 8.93 2.16
N THR A 62 18.95 7.93 2.82
CA THR A 62 20.30 7.46 2.50
C THR A 62 20.31 6.30 1.51
N SER A 63 19.15 5.82 1.05
CA SER A 63 19.09 4.75 0.05
C SER A 63 19.81 5.18 -1.24
N PRO A 64 20.71 4.34 -1.81
CA PRO A 64 21.50 4.74 -2.97
C PRO A 64 20.71 4.78 -4.28
N ILE A 65 19.53 4.14 -4.34
CA ILE A 65 18.75 4.00 -5.58
C ILE A 65 17.35 4.59 -5.49
N TYR A 66 16.67 4.40 -4.36
CA TYR A 66 15.28 4.81 -4.16
C TYR A 66 15.19 5.52 -2.81
N PHE A 67 15.34 6.84 -2.83
CA PHE A 67 15.24 7.69 -1.65
C PHE A 67 14.25 8.83 -1.89
N ASP A 68 13.72 9.37 -0.80
CA ASP A 68 12.99 10.63 -0.74
C ASP A 68 12.93 11.09 0.73
N GLU A 69 12.47 12.31 0.95
CA GLU A 69 12.20 12.83 2.29
C GLU A 69 10.76 12.52 2.70
N PRO A 70 10.51 11.91 3.88
CA PRO A 70 9.16 11.55 4.32
C PRO A 70 8.15 12.70 4.23
N ASP A 71 8.50 13.89 4.68
CA ASP A 71 7.58 15.04 4.67
C ASP A 71 7.31 15.60 3.25
N SER A 72 8.21 15.36 2.28
CA SER A 72 8.00 15.76 0.89
C SER A 72 6.96 14.91 0.16
N ILE A 73 6.78 13.66 0.59
CA ILE A 73 5.82 12.71 0.00
C ILE A 73 4.62 12.44 0.90
N GLY A 74 4.75 12.77 2.19
CA GLY A 74 3.76 12.68 3.22
C GLY A 74 2.97 13.98 3.36
N ILE A 75 3.19 14.66 4.49
CA ILE A 75 2.33 15.74 4.95
C ILE A 75 2.21 16.91 3.96
N ALA A 76 3.27 17.21 3.20
CA ALA A 76 3.25 18.27 2.18
C ALA A 76 2.26 17.99 1.03
N THR A 77 1.79 16.74 0.91
CA THR A 77 0.84 16.31 -0.14
C THR A 77 -0.50 15.83 0.41
N GLY A 78 -0.77 16.03 1.71
CA GLY A 78 -2.00 15.61 2.37
C GLY A 78 -2.02 14.14 2.81
N VAL A 79 -0.87 13.46 2.77
CA VAL A 79 -0.68 12.10 3.27
C VAL A 79 -0.14 12.18 4.71
N THR A 80 -0.90 11.70 5.69
CA THR A 80 -0.48 11.78 7.10
C THR A 80 0.44 10.65 7.49
N THR A 81 0.35 9.52 6.79
CA THR A 81 1.11 8.30 7.12
C THR A 81 1.67 7.67 5.86
N VAL A 82 2.94 7.27 5.92
CA VAL A 82 3.61 6.56 4.83
C VAL A 82 4.21 5.24 5.34
N ILE A 83 4.22 4.24 4.47
CA ILE A 83 4.88 2.95 4.74
C ILE A 83 5.97 2.75 3.69
N ASP A 84 7.22 2.82 4.13
CA ASP A 84 8.37 2.52 3.28
C ASP A 84 8.36 1.04 2.90
N ALA A 85 8.44 0.77 1.60
CA ALA A 85 8.26 -0.56 1.03
C ALA A 85 9.58 -1.32 0.91
N GLY A 86 10.32 -1.44 2.01
CA GLY A 86 11.53 -2.24 2.10
C GLY A 86 12.75 -1.59 1.46
N SER A 87 12.90 -0.27 1.60
CA SER A 87 14.14 0.43 1.29
C SER A 87 15.30 -0.07 2.15
N THR A 88 15.04 -0.40 3.42
CA THR A 88 16.02 -0.98 4.33
C THR A 88 15.74 -2.45 4.63
N GLY A 89 16.83 -3.17 4.87
CA GLY A 89 16.82 -4.47 5.54
C GLY A 89 17.29 -4.34 6.99
N ALA A 90 17.57 -5.48 7.61
CA ALA A 90 17.99 -5.55 9.01
C ALA A 90 19.29 -4.79 9.34
N ASP A 91 20.17 -4.54 8.36
CA ASP A 91 21.44 -3.84 8.55
C ASP A 91 21.24 -2.32 8.79
N ASP A 92 20.23 -1.71 8.16
CA ASP A 92 20.05 -0.24 8.11
C ASP A 92 18.74 0.25 8.74
N ILE A 93 17.87 -0.65 9.23
CA ILE A 93 16.56 -0.28 9.78
C ILE A 93 16.65 0.60 11.03
N ASP A 94 17.69 0.42 11.86
CA ASP A 94 17.92 1.21 13.08
C ASP A 94 18.24 2.68 12.74
N ASP A 95 19.01 2.91 11.68
CA ASP A 95 19.32 4.25 11.16
C ASP A 95 18.06 4.90 10.57
N PHE A 96 17.31 4.16 9.73
CA PHE A 96 16.07 4.66 9.16
C PHE A 96 15.02 5.03 10.23
N TYR A 97 14.87 4.19 11.25
CA TYR A 97 14.01 4.48 12.40
C TYR A 97 14.40 5.81 13.04
N THR A 98 15.69 6.03 13.28
CA THR A 98 16.22 7.24 13.92
C THR A 98 15.91 8.49 13.09
N LEU A 99 16.23 8.45 11.78
CA LEU A 99 16.01 9.58 10.87
C LEU A 99 14.53 9.99 10.78
N THR A 100 13.62 9.03 10.85
CA THR A 100 12.17 9.32 10.73
C THR A 100 11.55 9.90 12.00
N ARG A 101 12.25 9.93 13.14
CA ARG A 101 11.70 10.50 14.38
C ARG A 101 11.52 12.02 14.32
N ASP A 102 12.23 12.68 13.42
CA ASP A 102 12.14 14.12 13.20
C ASP A 102 11.10 14.50 12.12
N ALA A 103 10.47 13.51 11.47
CA ALA A 103 9.45 13.75 10.46
C ALA A 103 8.12 14.19 11.09
N THR A 104 7.41 15.09 10.41
CA THR A 104 6.01 15.42 10.79
C THR A 104 5.04 14.33 10.37
N THR A 105 5.35 13.67 9.25
CA THR A 105 4.59 12.53 8.71
C THR A 105 4.81 11.29 9.58
N ASP A 106 3.76 10.54 9.87
CA ASP A 106 3.90 9.24 10.53
C ASP A 106 4.57 8.25 9.56
N VAL A 107 5.74 7.73 9.92
CA VAL A 107 6.50 6.79 9.08
C VAL A 107 6.51 5.40 9.71
N TYR A 108 6.18 4.40 8.89
CA TYR A 108 6.35 2.98 9.17
C TYR A 108 7.16 2.32 8.05
N ALA A 109 7.58 1.07 8.26
CA ALA A 109 8.36 0.33 7.27
C ALA A 109 7.86 -1.11 7.10
N LEU A 110 7.90 -1.60 5.87
CA LEU A 110 8.03 -3.01 5.59
C LEU A 110 9.52 -3.34 5.57
N LEU A 111 9.97 -4.30 6.37
CA LEU A 111 11.38 -4.70 6.37
C LEU A 111 11.68 -5.54 5.12
N ASN A 112 12.72 -5.18 4.36
CA ASN A 112 13.17 -6.03 3.26
C ASN A 112 13.67 -7.38 3.79
N VAL A 113 13.27 -8.48 3.15
CA VAL A 113 13.73 -9.84 3.53
C VAL A 113 15.21 -10.06 3.25
N SER A 114 15.83 -9.20 2.44
CA SER A 114 17.27 -9.07 2.32
C SER A 114 17.79 -8.14 3.42
N ARG A 115 18.74 -8.59 4.23
CA ARG A 115 19.31 -7.79 5.34
C ARG A 115 19.92 -6.46 4.88
N VAL A 116 20.38 -6.40 3.64
CA VAL A 116 21.02 -5.21 3.04
C VAL A 116 20.03 -4.24 2.38
N GLY A 117 18.72 -4.53 2.37
CA GLY A 117 17.73 -3.64 1.74
C GLY A 117 18.03 -3.30 0.28
N LEU A 118 17.66 -2.09 -0.14
CA LEU A 118 17.83 -1.57 -1.49
C LEU A 118 19.20 -0.92 -1.71
N ILE A 119 20.30 -1.55 -1.30
CA ILE A 119 21.64 -1.07 -1.66
C ILE A 119 21.93 -1.20 -3.17
N ALA A 120 21.20 -2.09 -3.85
CA ALA A 120 21.31 -2.34 -5.28
C ALA A 120 19.96 -2.81 -5.84
N GLN A 121 19.85 -2.87 -7.16
CA GLN A 121 18.61 -3.29 -7.83
C GLN A 121 18.30 -4.80 -7.64
N ASN A 122 19.24 -5.58 -7.12
CA ASN A 122 19.22 -7.05 -7.09
C ASN A 122 19.57 -7.65 -5.73
N GLU A 123 19.03 -7.08 -4.66
CA GLU A 123 19.26 -7.49 -3.27
C GLU A 123 18.89 -8.94 -2.96
N LEU A 124 18.06 -9.59 -3.79
CA LEU A 124 17.67 -11.00 -3.67
C LEU A 124 18.46 -11.95 -4.60
N ALA A 125 19.46 -11.46 -5.34
CA ALA A 125 20.31 -12.28 -6.18
C ALA A 125 21.37 -13.06 -5.37
N ASN A 126 21.82 -12.51 -4.24
CA ASN A 126 22.68 -13.21 -3.30
C ASN A 126 21.85 -13.78 -2.14
N MET A 127 21.64 -15.09 -2.13
CA MET A 127 20.87 -15.77 -1.07
C MET A 127 21.48 -15.62 0.33
N ALA A 128 22.79 -15.33 0.44
CA ALA A 128 23.43 -15.06 1.73
C ALA A 128 22.94 -13.75 2.39
N ASN A 129 22.28 -12.86 1.63
CA ASN A 129 21.67 -11.66 2.20
C ASN A 129 20.30 -11.95 2.83
N ILE A 130 19.68 -13.10 2.54
CA ILE A 130 18.36 -13.47 3.05
C ILE A 130 18.54 -14.23 4.37
N ASP A 131 18.69 -13.47 5.45
CA ASP A 131 19.04 -13.95 6.79
C ASP A 131 17.84 -13.84 7.75
N ALA A 132 17.29 -14.99 8.13
CA ALA A 132 16.09 -15.07 8.98
C ALA A 132 16.33 -14.59 10.41
N ASP A 133 17.54 -14.82 10.94
CA ASP A 133 17.90 -14.38 12.28
C ASP A 133 18.02 -12.86 12.31
N ALA A 134 18.67 -12.27 11.30
CA ALA A 134 18.77 -10.81 11.17
C ALA A 134 17.39 -10.14 11.08
N VAL A 135 16.50 -10.66 10.22
CA VAL A 135 15.12 -10.19 10.08
C VAL A 135 14.36 -10.30 11.41
N ARG A 136 14.42 -11.45 12.09
CA ARG A 136 13.76 -11.66 13.38
C ARG A 136 14.26 -10.69 14.45
N GLN A 137 15.57 -10.42 14.50
CA GLN A 137 16.13 -9.47 15.47
C GLN A 137 15.69 -8.03 15.16
N ALA A 138 15.66 -7.63 13.90
CA ALA A 138 15.18 -6.30 13.50
C ALA A 138 13.71 -6.09 13.89
N VAL A 139 12.82 -7.05 13.58
CA VAL A 139 11.41 -7.02 13.97
C VAL A 139 11.23 -6.86 15.49
N LYS A 140 12.04 -7.56 16.29
CA LYS A 140 12.00 -7.45 17.75
C LYS A 140 12.47 -6.10 18.28
N ARG A 141 13.44 -5.45 17.62
CA ARG A 141 13.95 -4.13 18.04
C ARG A 141 12.94 -3.01 17.75
N HIS A 142 12.15 -3.14 16.68
CA HIS A 142 11.27 -2.09 16.17
C HIS A 142 9.81 -2.54 15.94
N PRO A 143 9.12 -3.10 16.95
CA PRO A 143 7.80 -3.70 16.77
C PRO A 143 6.71 -2.67 16.39
N ASP A 144 6.88 -1.41 16.77
CA ASP A 144 5.93 -0.32 16.48
C ASP A 144 6.26 0.44 15.18
N PHE A 145 7.35 0.09 14.50
CA PHE A 145 7.77 0.72 13.24
C PHE A 145 7.75 -0.25 12.06
N ILE A 146 8.15 -1.51 12.28
CA ILE A 146 8.11 -2.55 11.27
C ILE A 146 6.71 -3.18 11.26
N VAL A 147 5.92 -2.82 10.25
CA VAL A 147 4.51 -3.27 10.11
C VAL A 147 4.34 -4.42 9.12
N GLY A 148 5.43 -4.93 8.56
CA GLY A 148 5.40 -6.06 7.64
C GLY A 148 6.76 -6.36 7.02
N LEU A 149 6.76 -7.26 6.03
CA LEU A 149 7.93 -7.67 5.25
C LEU A 149 7.75 -7.30 3.77
N LYS A 150 8.87 -7.10 3.07
CA LYS A 150 8.91 -6.84 1.63
C LYS A 150 9.75 -7.86 0.90
N ALA A 151 9.20 -8.44 -0.17
CA ALA A 151 9.95 -9.21 -1.17
C ALA A 151 9.72 -8.64 -2.57
N ARG A 152 10.78 -8.59 -3.41
CA ARG A 152 10.70 -8.11 -4.79
C ARG A 152 10.94 -9.25 -5.78
N MET A 153 9.87 -9.90 -6.21
CA MET A 153 9.91 -11.11 -7.03
C MET A 153 9.85 -10.76 -8.52
N SER A 154 10.98 -10.27 -9.05
CA SER A 154 11.17 -10.00 -10.48
C SER A 154 12.58 -10.36 -10.93
N SER A 155 12.76 -10.59 -12.24
CA SER A 155 14.01 -11.14 -12.79
C SER A 155 15.25 -10.32 -12.52
N SER A 156 15.16 -8.99 -12.63
CA SER A 156 16.26 -8.09 -12.32
C SER A 156 16.64 -8.11 -10.83
N VAL A 157 15.76 -8.61 -9.97
CA VAL A 157 15.97 -8.60 -8.52
C VAL A 157 16.48 -9.94 -8.00
N VAL A 158 15.82 -11.04 -8.39
CA VAL A 158 16.10 -12.39 -7.86
C VAL A 158 17.31 -13.06 -8.52
N GLY A 159 17.81 -12.50 -9.63
CA GLY A 159 18.88 -13.11 -10.42
C GLY A 159 18.49 -14.51 -10.88
N VAL A 160 19.29 -15.51 -10.49
CA VAL A 160 19.08 -16.92 -10.86
C VAL A 160 18.24 -17.71 -9.86
N ASN A 161 17.81 -17.09 -8.75
CA ASN A 161 17.22 -17.81 -7.61
C ASN A 161 15.73 -18.17 -7.79
N GLY A 162 15.09 -17.66 -8.84
CA GLY A 162 13.69 -17.94 -9.15
C GLY A 162 12.76 -17.62 -7.98
N ILE A 163 11.96 -18.61 -7.58
CA ILE A 163 10.95 -18.47 -6.51
C ILE A 163 11.52 -18.60 -5.09
N THR A 164 12.74 -19.12 -4.95
CA THR A 164 13.37 -19.44 -3.66
C THR A 164 13.39 -18.26 -2.66
N PRO A 165 13.67 -17.00 -3.05
CA PRO A 165 13.58 -15.86 -2.13
C PRO A 165 12.19 -15.69 -1.50
N LEU A 166 11.11 -15.98 -2.24
CA LEU A 166 9.75 -15.90 -1.70
C LEU A 166 9.51 -17.00 -0.67
N GLU A 167 9.99 -18.22 -0.91
CA GLU A 167 9.83 -19.32 0.04
C GLU A 167 10.53 -19.02 1.37
N ARG A 168 11.71 -18.39 1.31
CA ARG A 168 12.41 -17.87 2.50
C ARG A 168 11.63 -16.74 3.16
N ALA A 169 11.09 -15.79 2.39
CA ALA A 169 10.25 -14.73 2.91
C ALA A 169 9.01 -15.26 3.65
N LYS A 170 8.36 -16.31 3.11
CA LYS A 170 7.21 -16.97 3.74
C LYS A 170 7.58 -17.67 5.05
N ALA A 171 8.75 -18.31 5.12
CA ALA A 171 9.25 -18.89 6.37
C ALA A 171 9.50 -17.80 7.42
N MET A 172 10.20 -16.71 7.05
CA MET A 172 10.43 -15.56 7.93
C MET A 172 9.13 -14.93 8.41
N GLN A 173 8.14 -14.81 7.52
CA GLN A 173 6.82 -14.30 7.88
C GLN A 173 6.16 -15.14 8.98
N GLN A 174 6.18 -16.47 8.84
CA GLN A 174 5.62 -17.39 9.83
C GLN A 174 6.36 -17.29 11.19
N GLU A 175 7.70 -17.20 11.15
CA GLU A 175 8.53 -17.05 12.35
C GLU A 175 8.29 -15.74 13.11
N ASN A 176 7.78 -14.71 12.42
CA ASN A 176 7.55 -13.38 12.97
C ASN A 176 6.05 -13.08 13.15
N GLY A 177 5.26 -14.08 13.53
CA GLY A 177 3.86 -13.87 13.92
C GLY A 177 2.92 -13.59 12.75
N ASN A 178 3.25 -14.04 11.54
CA ASN A 178 2.49 -13.82 10.32
C ASN A 178 2.28 -12.34 9.97
N LEU A 179 3.31 -11.52 10.16
CA LEU A 179 3.33 -10.13 9.68
C LEU A 179 2.88 -10.04 8.21
N PRO A 180 2.22 -8.95 7.78
CA PRO A 180 1.90 -8.75 6.37
C PRO A 180 3.14 -8.86 5.47
N LEU A 181 3.04 -9.56 4.34
CA LEU A 181 4.10 -9.66 3.35
C LEU A 181 3.65 -8.99 2.04
N MET A 182 4.35 -7.92 1.65
CA MET A 182 4.14 -7.28 0.35
C MET A 182 5.13 -7.79 -0.69
N VAL A 183 4.58 -8.38 -1.76
CA VAL A 183 5.31 -8.97 -2.87
C VAL A 183 5.19 -8.07 -4.10
N HIS A 184 6.32 -7.49 -4.52
CA HIS A 184 6.43 -6.83 -5.82
C HIS A 184 6.48 -7.87 -6.92
N ILE A 185 5.65 -7.69 -7.94
CA ILE A 185 5.68 -8.49 -9.17
C ILE A 185 6.24 -7.67 -10.33
N GLY A 186 7.03 -8.32 -11.18
CA GLY A 186 7.68 -7.69 -12.33
C GLY A 186 7.89 -8.70 -13.46
N ASN A 187 8.96 -8.56 -14.22
CA ASN A 187 9.26 -9.49 -15.31
C ASN A 187 9.61 -10.90 -14.79
N ASN A 188 9.25 -11.92 -15.57
CA ASN A 188 9.71 -13.29 -15.35
C ASN A 188 11.23 -13.41 -15.50
N PRO A 189 11.88 -14.34 -14.78
CA PRO A 189 11.36 -15.15 -13.65
C PRO A 189 11.29 -14.39 -12.31
N PRO A 190 10.52 -14.87 -11.30
CA PRO A 190 9.65 -16.05 -11.34
C PRO A 190 8.25 -15.74 -11.91
N ASP A 191 7.56 -16.80 -12.33
CA ASP A 191 6.20 -16.68 -12.90
C ASP A 191 5.19 -16.25 -11.83
N LEU A 192 4.28 -15.33 -12.18
CA LEU A 192 3.24 -14.87 -11.29
C LEU A 192 2.35 -16.01 -10.79
N ASP A 193 2.15 -17.06 -11.58
CA ASP A 193 1.38 -18.22 -11.13
C ASP A 193 2.07 -18.93 -9.95
N GLU A 194 3.40 -19.06 -10.00
CA GLU A 194 4.19 -19.64 -8.89
C GLU A 194 4.19 -18.74 -7.65
N ILE A 195 4.30 -17.42 -7.85
CA ILE A 195 4.20 -16.43 -6.77
C ILE A 195 2.82 -16.56 -6.11
N ALA A 196 1.75 -16.44 -6.89
CA ALA A 196 0.39 -16.38 -6.38
C ALA A 196 -0.01 -17.62 -5.59
N GLU A 197 0.44 -18.83 -5.99
CA GLU A 197 0.15 -20.06 -5.25
C GLU A 197 0.82 -20.17 -3.87
N ARG A 198 1.89 -19.41 -3.64
CA ARG A 198 2.58 -19.37 -2.33
C ARG A 198 2.02 -18.32 -1.39
N LEU A 199 1.18 -17.42 -1.89
CA LEU A 199 0.58 -16.36 -1.09
C LEU A 199 -0.65 -16.84 -0.32
N THR A 200 -0.75 -16.38 0.92
CA THR A 200 -1.79 -16.70 1.89
C THR A 200 -2.59 -15.45 2.27
N ALA A 201 -3.67 -15.62 3.03
CA ALA A 201 -4.49 -14.52 3.52
C ALA A 201 -3.65 -13.40 4.14
N GLY A 202 -3.91 -12.14 3.75
CA GLY A 202 -3.19 -10.97 4.26
C GLY A 202 -1.92 -10.59 3.49
N ASP A 203 -1.36 -11.48 2.65
CA ASP A 203 -0.27 -11.12 1.74
C ASP A 203 -0.77 -10.12 0.69
N ILE A 204 0.14 -9.29 0.19
CA ILE A 204 -0.18 -8.19 -0.71
C ILE A 204 0.61 -8.35 -2.01
N ILE A 205 -0.09 -8.43 -3.14
CA ILE A 205 0.52 -8.27 -4.47
C ILE A 205 0.49 -6.78 -4.81
N THR A 206 1.65 -6.12 -4.80
CA THR A 206 1.78 -4.74 -5.28
C THR A 206 2.14 -4.71 -6.77
N HIS A 207 1.94 -3.58 -7.44
CA HIS A 207 2.03 -3.44 -8.90
C HIS A 207 0.97 -4.27 -9.63
N CYS A 208 -0.21 -4.43 -9.03
CA CYS A 208 -1.25 -5.32 -9.54
C CYS A 208 -1.71 -4.97 -10.96
N TYR A 209 -1.58 -3.69 -11.36
CA TYR A 209 -1.97 -3.19 -12.68
C TYR A 209 -0.80 -2.89 -13.62
N ASN A 210 0.36 -3.54 -13.41
CA ASN A 210 1.50 -3.37 -14.29
C ASN A 210 1.22 -3.87 -15.73
N GLY A 211 1.92 -3.27 -16.71
CA GLY A 211 1.77 -3.61 -18.14
C GLY A 211 2.70 -4.69 -18.67
N LYS A 212 3.54 -5.31 -17.82
CA LYS A 212 4.56 -6.29 -18.24
C LYS A 212 3.89 -7.61 -18.67
N PRO A 213 4.57 -8.52 -19.40
CA PRO A 213 4.00 -9.83 -19.75
C PRO A 213 3.57 -10.66 -18.55
N ASN A 214 4.33 -10.59 -17.45
CA ASN A 214 4.03 -11.26 -16.19
C ASN A 214 3.16 -10.37 -15.29
N ARG A 215 1.85 -10.37 -15.56
CA ARG A 215 0.83 -9.53 -14.91
C ARG A 215 -0.43 -10.33 -14.60
N ILE A 216 -1.33 -9.77 -13.79
CA ILE A 216 -2.55 -10.46 -13.31
C ILE A 216 -3.51 -10.90 -14.43
N LEU A 217 -3.52 -10.17 -15.55
CA LEU A 217 -4.34 -10.50 -16.71
C LEU A 217 -3.56 -11.30 -17.74
N ARG A 218 -4.18 -12.35 -18.26
CA ARG A 218 -3.70 -13.10 -19.42
C ARG A 218 -3.81 -12.25 -20.71
N PRO A 219 -3.17 -12.67 -21.82
CA PRO A 219 -3.28 -11.95 -23.11
C PRO A 219 -4.71 -11.80 -23.64
N ASP A 220 -5.61 -12.72 -23.32
CA ASP A 220 -7.05 -12.67 -23.66
C ASP A 220 -7.84 -11.66 -22.80
N GLY A 221 -7.19 -11.03 -21.81
CA GLY A 221 -7.80 -10.04 -20.93
C GLY A 221 -8.55 -10.65 -19.74
N GLU A 222 -8.47 -11.96 -19.53
CA GLU A 222 -9.07 -12.64 -18.37
C GLU A 222 -8.09 -12.68 -17.18
N LEU A 223 -8.64 -12.75 -15.97
CA LEU A 223 -7.85 -12.91 -14.75
C LEU A 223 -7.17 -14.29 -14.73
N ARG A 224 -5.90 -14.34 -14.35
CA ARG A 224 -5.20 -15.61 -14.13
C ARG A 224 -5.91 -16.44 -13.05
N ALA A 225 -6.00 -17.74 -13.28
CA ALA A 225 -6.65 -18.66 -12.35
C ALA A 225 -5.89 -18.73 -11.00
N SER A 226 -4.56 -18.65 -11.04
CA SER A 226 -3.69 -18.57 -9.84
C SER A 226 -4.01 -17.33 -8.99
N VAL A 227 -4.15 -16.16 -9.63
CA VAL A 227 -4.53 -14.91 -8.98
C VAL A 227 -5.96 -14.98 -8.47
N THR A 228 -6.89 -15.58 -9.23
CA THR A 228 -8.27 -15.81 -8.76
C THR A 228 -8.30 -16.63 -7.47
N ARG A 229 -7.54 -17.74 -7.42
CA ARG A 229 -7.40 -18.55 -6.21
C ARG A 229 -6.73 -17.79 -5.07
N ALA A 230 -5.71 -16.99 -5.35
CA ALA A 230 -5.04 -16.15 -4.36
C ALA A 230 -6.01 -15.14 -3.72
N LEU A 231 -6.81 -14.44 -4.53
CA LEU A 231 -7.83 -13.51 -4.05
C LEU A 231 -8.88 -14.23 -3.20
N ALA A 232 -9.34 -15.41 -3.63
CA ALA A 232 -10.27 -16.24 -2.86
C ALA A 232 -9.68 -16.69 -1.51
N ARG A 233 -8.36 -16.85 -1.40
CA ARG A 233 -7.65 -17.12 -0.13
C ARG A 233 -7.48 -15.87 0.76
N GLY A 234 -7.82 -14.68 0.27
CA GLY A 234 -7.67 -13.41 1.00
C GLY A 234 -6.35 -12.67 0.74
N VAL A 235 -5.66 -12.96 -0.36
CA VAL A 235 -4.54 -12.12 -0.85
C VAL A 235 -5.10 -10.78 -1.33
N ARG A 236 -4.39 -9.70 -1.01
CA ARG A 236 -4.78 -8.33 -1.34
C ARG A 236 -4.03 -7.81 -2.55
N LEU A 237 -4.66 -6.89 -3.27
CA LEU A 237 -4.06 -6.20 -4.40
C LEU A 237 -3.75 -4.75 -4.04
N ASP A 238 -2.54 -4.32 -4.33
CA ASP A 238 -2.06 -2.96 -4.13
C ASP A 238 -1.62 -2.37 -5.48
N VAL A 239 -1.96 -1.10 -5.73
CA VAL A 239 -1.64 -0.45 -7.01
C VAL A 239 -0.13 -0.32 -7.21
N GLY A 240 0.60 0.26 -6.25
CA GLY A 240 2.04 0.56 -6.35
C GLY A 240 2.39 1.16 -7.70
N HIS A 241 1.95 2.38 -7.99
CA HIS A 241 2.00 2.90 -9.37
C HIS A 241 3.41 2.88 -9.98
N GLY A 242 4.38 3.45 -9.26
CA GLY A 242 5.80 3.46 -9.63
C GLY A 242 6.09 4.12 -10.97
N SER A 243 7.35 4.07 -11.38
CA SER A 243 7.76 4.56 -12.71
C SER A 243 7.30 3.64 -13.85
N ALA A 244 7.07 2.35 -13.58
CA ALA A 244 6.86 1.33 -14.60
C ALA A 244 5.85 0.23 -14.20
N SER A 245 4.94 0.54 -13.27
CA SER A 245 4.08 -0.45 -12.60
C SER A 245 2.58 -0.17 -12.71
N LEU A 246 2.17 0.87 -13.44
CA LEU A 246 0.78 1.10 -13.82
C LEU A 246 0.61 1.13 -15.35
N SER A 247 -0.34 0.33 -15.85
CA SER A 247 -0.88 0.41 -17.21
C SER A 247 -2.37 0.74 -17.15
N PHE A 248 -2.78 1.86 -17.76
CA PHE A 248 -4.19 2.23 -17.85
C PHE A 248 -5.04 1.19 -18.57
N ALA A 249 -4.49 0.50 -19.59
CA ALA A 249 -5.21 -0.54 -20.31
C ALA A 249 -5.51 -1.74 -19.39
N VAL A 250 -4.52 -2.16 -18.60
CA VAL A 250 -4.67 -3.26 -17.63
C VAL A 250 -5.65 -2.85 -16.52
N ALA A 251 -5.48 -1.65 -15.94
CA ALA A 251 -6.37 -1.15 -14.88
C ALA A 251 -7.82 -1.06 -15.35
N LYS A 252 -8.09 -0.48 -16.54
CA LYS A 252 -9.44 -0.40 -17.11
C LYS A 252 -10.06 -1.77 -17.32
N ARG A 253 -9.30 -2.73 -17.89
CA ARG A 253 -9.80 -4.09 -18.11
C ARG A 253 -10.09 -4.79 -16.78
N ALA A 254 -9.16 -4.76 -15.83
CA ALA A 254 -9.34 -5.38 -14.51
C ALA A 254 -10.56 -4.82 -13.77
N ILE A 255 -10.70 -3.49 -13.72
CA ILE A 255 -11.84 -2.82 -13.08
C ILE A 255 -13.16 -3.18 -13.78
N SER A 256 -13.18 -3.30 -15.11
CA SER A 256 -14.39 -3.72 -15.85
C SER A 256 -14.85 -5.16 -15.52
N LEU A 257 -13.94 -5.99 -15.01
CA LEU A 257 -14.22 -7.35 -14.53
C LEU A 257 -14.51 -7.38 -13.02
N GLY A 258 -14.61 -6.23 -12.34
CA GLY A 258 -14.81 -6.13 -10.90
C GLY A 258 -13.56 -6.40 -10.06
N ILE A 259 -12.38 -6.46 -10.68
CA ILE A 259 -11.10 -6.74 -10.00
C ILE A 259 -10.51 -5.41 -9.51
N LEU A 260 -10.98 -4.96 -8.35
CA LEU A 260 -10.57 -3.71 -7.72
C LEU A 260 -9.31 -3.91 -6.85
N PRO A 261 -8.45 -2.89 -6.71
CA PRO A 261 -7.37 -2.95 -5.75
C PRO A 261 -7.94 -2.76 -4.34
N HIS A 262 -7.30 -3.39 -3.36
CA HIS A 262 -7.61 -3.18 -1.94
C HIS A 262 -6.99 -1.87 -1.43
N THR A 263 -5.85 -1.47 -2.00
CA THR A 263 -5.15 -0.22 -1.68
C THR A 263 -4.67 0.47 -2.96
N ILE A 264 -4.74 1.80 -2.97
CA ILE A 264 -4.12 2.65 -3.98
C ILE A 264 -2.88 3.25 -3.33
N SER A 265 -1.70 2.94 -3.85
CA SER A 265 -0.41 3.41 -3.34
C SER A 265 0.50 3.86 -4.49
N SER A 266 1.52 4.63 -4.16
CA SER A 266 2.26 5.40 -5.17
C SER A 266 3.51 4.72 -5.71
N ASP A 267 4.23 3.94 -4.90
CA ASP A 267 5.62 3.55 -5.17
C ASP A 267 6.46 4.79 -5.58
N ILE A 268 6.29 5.86 -4.79
CA ILE A 268 6.93 7.16 -4.99
C ILE A 268 8.34 7.19 -4.41
N TYR A 269 9.23 7.88 -5.10
CA TYR A 269 10.59 8.23 -4.67
C TYR A 269 11.04 9.49 -5.41
N CYS A 270 12.13 10.12 -4.97
CA CYS A 270 12.52 11.47 -5.39
C CYS A 270 12.49 11.70 -6.90
N ARG A 271 13.08 10.78 -7.68
CA ARG A 271 13.13 10.90 -9.15
C ARG A 271 11.74 10.89 -9.79
N ASN A 272 10.84 9.97 -9.38
CA ASN A 272 9.53 9.84 -10.03
C ASN A 272 8.50 10.85 -9.50
N ARG A 273 8.73 11.40 -8.30
CA ARG A 273 8.02 12.55 -7.75
C ARG A 273 8.27 13.81 -8.55
N ILE A 274 9.55 14.11 -8.78
CA ILE A 274 9.97 15.33 -9.46
C ILE A 274 9.67 15.25 -10.96
N ASN A 275 10.06 14.15 -11.60
CA ASN A 275 10.02 14.04 -13.07
C ASN A 275 8.78 13.30 -13.59
N GLY A 276 7.91 12.84 -12.69
CA GLY A 276 6.83 11.93 -13.03
C GLY A 276 7.30 10.47 -13.20
N PRO A 277 6.36 9.54 -13.40
CA PRO A 277 4.93 9.80 -13.59
C PRO A 277 4.14 9.93 -12.28
N VAL A 278 4.77 9.86 -11.10
CA VAL A 278 4.10 9.74 -9.80
C VAL A 278 4.37 10.98 -8.94
N HIS A 279 3.60 12.05 -9.11
CA HIS A 279 3.87 13.31 -8.41
C HIS A 279 3.40 13.34 -6.94
N SER A 280 2.38 12.57 -6.60
CA SER A 280 1.81 12.45 -5.24
C SER A 280 0.77 11.32 -5.20
N LEU A 281 0.32 10.92 -4.01
CA LEU A 281 -0.78 9.97 -3.88
C LEU A 281 -2.07 10.50 -4.53
N ALA A 282 -2.36 11.81 -4.40
CA ALA A 282 -3.50 12.45 -5.07
C ALA A 282 -3.44 12.27 -6.59
N ASN A 283 -2.26 12.44 -7.19
CA ASN A 283 -2.04 12.21 -8.62
C ASN A 283 -2.34 10.74 -8.99
N VAL A 284 -1.95 9.78 -8.17
CA VAL A 284 -2.24 8.36 -8.40
C VAL A 284 -3.73 8.05 -8.27
N MET A 285 -4.39 8.52 -7.22
CA MET A 285 -5.83 8.35 -7.01
C MET A 285 -6.64 8.89 -8.19
N SER A 286 -6.22 10.00 -8.79
CA SER A 286 -6.88 10.59 -9.98
C SER A 286 -6.82 9.70 -11.22
N LYS A 287 -5.87 8.77 -11.29
CA LYS A 287 -5.66 7.85 -12.42
C LYS A 287 -6.48 6.57 -12.31
N ILE A 288 -6.95 6.22 -11.12
CA ILE A 288 -7.73 5.01 -10.90
C ILE A 288 -9.22 5.31 -11.15
N PRO A 289 -9.84 4.74 -12.19
CA PRO A 289 -11.24 4.98 -12.48
C PRO A 289 -12.12 4.58 -11.28
N ARG A 290 -13.07 5.44 -10.91
CA ARG A 290 -14.12 5.04 -9.99
C ARG A 290 -14.98 3.99 -10.69
N HIS A 291 -15.15 2.82 -10.06
CA HIS A 291 -16.22 1.92 -10.44
C HIS A 291 -17.54 2.56 -9.95
N ARG A 292 -18.20 3.34 -10.81
CA ARG A 292 -19.60 3.69 -10.55
C ARG A 292 -20.35 2.37 -10.52
N HIS A 293 -20.99 2.04 -9.39
CA HIS A 293 -21.92 0.93 -9.34
C HIS A 293 -22.83 1.02 -10.57
N VAL A 294 -22.72 0.03 -11.46
CA VAL A 294 -23.84 -0.31 -12.32
C VAL A 294 -24.95 -0.63 -11.34
N ALA A 295 -26.01 0.17 -11.40
CA ALA A 295 -27.19 0.01 -10.56
C ALA A 295 -27.60 -1.47 -10.51
N ALA A 296 -28.01 -1.90 -9.32
CA ALA A 296 -28.52 -3.23 -9.03
C ALA A 296 -29.25 -3.81 -10.25
N ALA A 297 -28.66 -4.85 -10.86
CA ALA A 297 -29.43 -5.75 -11.69
C ALA A 297 -30.45 -6.40 -10.76
N GLY A 298 -31.66 -5.84 -10.74
CA GLY A 298 -32.78 -6.35 -10.00
C GLY A 298 -32.97 -7.82 -10.34
N HIS A 299 -32.58 -8.70 -9.43
CA HIS A 299 -33.19 -10.02 -9.33
C HIS A 299 -34.63 -9.80 -8.87
N CYS A 300 -35.49 -9.56 -9.84
CA CYS A 300 -36.91 -9.72 -9.70
C CYS A 300 -37.17 -11.22 -9.54
N VAL A 301 -37.01 -11.74 -8.33
CA VAL A 301 -37.59 -13.03 -7.95
C VAL A 301 -39.07 -12.76 -7.76
N ARG A 302 -39.85 -13.10 -8.80
CA ARG A 302 -41.26 -13.41 -8.64
C ARG A 302 -41.39 -14.63 -7.73
N ASP A 303 -42.54 -14.69 -7.06
CA ASP A 303 -43.04 -15.73 -6.17
C ASP A 303 -42.76 -15.37 -4.70
N GLY A 304 -43.70 -14.81 -3.94
CA GLY A 304 -45.12 -15.11 -3.90
C GLY A 304 -45.40 -15.84 -2.59
N GLN A 305 -45.70 -15.10 -1.52
CA GLN A 305 -46.79 -15.38 -0.58
C GLN A 305 -46.76 -14.41 0.61
N CYS A 306 -47.79 -13.58 0.62
CA CYS A 306 -48.32 -12.92 1.80
C CYS A 306 -48.87 -13.98 2.77
N ARG A 307 -48.56 -13.88 4.07
CA ARG A 307 -49.51 -14.14 5.16
C ARG A 307 -48.92 -13.79 6.54
N ARG A 308 -49.61 -12.81 7.15
CA ARG A 308 -49.85 -12.49 8.57
C ARG A 308 -48.65 -12.18 9.46
#